data_AF-A0A2T5NN63-F1
#
_entry.id   AF-A0A2T5NN63-F1
#
_cell.length_a   1.000
_cell.length_b   1.000
_cell.length_c   1.000
_cell.angle_alpha   90.00
_cell.angle_beta   90.00
_cell.angle_gamma   90.00
#
_symmetry.space_group_name_H-M   'P 1'
#
loop_
_entity.id
_entity.type
_entity.pdbx_description
1 polymer ?
#
loop_
_entity_poly.entity_id
_entity_poly.type
_entity_poly.pdbx_seq_one_letter_code
_entity_poly.pdbx_strand_id
1 'polypeptide(L)'
;MSNTKTTGNKAATAASKTLQSTSTGNNSRTAAGSALSQTKAPRKQTSASAATAASQVLRDGRTSAASKSAAGSALAQAKGKGK
;
A
#
# COMPACT_ATOMS: atom_id res chain seq x y z
N MET A 1 -7.73 18.42 5.10
CA MET A 1 -6.28 18.38 5.42
C MET A 1 -5.61 17.21 4.72
N SER A 2 -4.36 17.36 4.27
CA SER A 2 -3.60 16.26 3.67
C SER A 2 -3.11 15.29 4.75
N ASN A 3 -3.21 13.99 4.47
CA ASN A 3 -2.66 12.95 5.35
C ASN A 3 -1.13 12.98 5.26
N THR A 4 -0.44 13.15 6.39
CA THR A 4 1.03 13.23 6.47
C THR A 4 1.70 11.93 6.92
N LYS A 5 0.92 10.86 7.11
CA LYS A 5 1.44 9.54 7.50
C LYS A 5 2.35 8.98 6.42
N THR A 6 3.49 8.45 6.84
CA THR A 6 4.45 7.75 5.98
C THR A 6 4.46 6.26 6.25
N THR A 7 4.97 5.50 5.28
CA THR A 7 5.05 4.03 5.37
C THR A 7 6.14 3.67 6.36
N GLY A 8 5.79 2.91 7.40
CA GLY A 8 6.78 2.42 8.36
C GLY A 8 7.73 1.39 7.75
N ASN A 9 8.93 1.26 8.31
CA ASN A 9 10.00 0.39 7.80
C ASN A 9 9.52 -1.05 7.54
N LYS A 10 8.73 -1.64 8.47
CA LYS A 10 8.18 -3.00 8.32
C LYS A 10 7.30 -3.14 7.07
N ALA A 11 6.40 -2.19 6.84
CA ALA A 11 5.52 -2.19 5.67
C ALA A 11 6.30 -1.91 4.37
N ALA A 12 7.32 -1.06 4.43
CA ALA A 12 8.20 -0.79 3.29
C ALA A 12 9.00 -2.04 2.88
N THR A 13 9.54 -2.79 3.84
CA THR A 13 10.19 -4.08 3.57
C THR A 13 9.21 -5.09 2.98
N ALA A 14 7.98 -5.19 3.51
CA ALA A 14 6.95 -6.07 2.98
C ALA A 14 6.54 -5.67 1.54
N ALA A 15 6.46 -4.37 1.26
CA ALA A 15 6.20 -3.84 -0.07
C ALA A 15 7.33 -4.20 -1.06
N SER A 16 8.59 -4.01 -0.66
CA SER A 16 9.75 -4.39 -1.48
C SER A 16 9.73 -5.89 -1.82
N LYS A 17 9.50 -6.77 -0.83
CA LYS A 17 9.34 -8.22 -1.06
C LYS A 17 8.19 -8.55 -2.00
N THR A 18 7.06 -7.85 -1.87
CA THR A 18 5.88 -8.03 -2.73
C THR A 18 6.18 -7.65 -4.19
N LEU A 19 6.99 -6.61 -4.41
CA LEU A 19 7.41 -6.18 -5.76
C LEU A 19 8.45 -7.11 -6.38
N GLN A 20 9.35 -7.67 -5.57
CA GLN A 20 10.37 -8.63 -6.04
C GLN A 20 9.80 -10.02 -6.35
N SER A 21 8.62 -10.35 -5.80
CA SER A 21 7.97 -11.63 -6.02
C SER A 21 7.31 -11.72 -7.41
N THR A 22 7.77 -12.69 -8.22
CA THR A 22 7.24 -12.95 -9.56
C THR A 22 5.80 -13.47 -9.55
N SER A 23 5.41 -14.19 -8.49
CA SER A 23 4.07 -14.80 -8.34
C SER A 23 2.99 -13.85 -7.81
N THR A 24 3.35 -12.61 -7.43
CA THR A 24 2.39 -11.69 -6.82
C THR A 24 1.53 -10.97 -7.88
N GLY A 25 0.20 -11.00 -7.73
CA GLY A 25 -0.72 -10.35 -8.67
C GLY A 25 -0.65 -8.82 -8.72
N ASN A 26 -1.20 -8.24 -9.78
CA ASN A 26 -1.10 -6.80 -10.10
C ASN A 26 -1.59 -5.90 -8.95
N ASN A 27 -2.74 -6.21 -8.35
CA ASN A 27 -3.30 -5.40 -7.25
C ASN A 27 -2.35 -5.28 -6.05
N SER A 28 -1.69 -6.38 -5.70
CA SER A 28 -0.68 -6.42 -4.63
C SER A 28 0.55 -5.61 -5.00
N ARG A 29 1.01 -5.66 -6.25
CA ARG A 29 2.13 -4.83 -6.72
C ARG A 29 1.77 -3.35 -6.76
N THR A 30 0.57 -2.98 -7.19
CA THR A 30 0.07 -1.60 -7.16
C THR A 30 0.03 -1.06 -5.74
N ALA A 31 -0.52 -1.83 -4.80
CA ALA A 31 -0.57 -1.45 -3.39
C ALA A 31 0.84 -1.32 -2.78
N ALA A 32 1.72 -2.28 -3.07
CA ALA A 32 3.11 -2.28 -2.62
C ALA A 32 3.93 -1.11 -3.19
N GLY A 33 3.81 -0.83 -4.48
CA GLY A 33 4.45 0.33 -5.11
C GLY A 33 3.99 1.64 -4.49
N SER A 34 2.69 1.77 -4.22
CA SER A 34 2.15 2.95 -3.55
C SER A 34 2.72 3.11 -2.14
N ALA A 35 2.72 2.04 -1.33
CA ALA A 35 3.32 2.06 0.02
C ALA A 35 4.82 2.41 -0.03
N LEU A 36 5.60 1.79 -0.90
CA LEU A 36 7.05 2.03 -0.98
C LEU A 36 7.37 3.48 -1.41
N SER A 37 6.58 4.05 -2.32
CA SER A 37 6.75 5.44 -2.76
C SER A 37 6.52 6.48 -1.65
N GLN A 38 5.87 6.08 -0.56
CA GLN A 38 5.46 6.96 0.54
C GLN A 38 6.33 6.86 1.80
N THR A 39 7.34 5.99 1.81
CA THR A 39 8.21 5.73 2.98
C THR A 39 8.90 6.98 3.56
N LYS A 40 9.27 7.93 2.70
CA LYS A 40 9.91 9.21 3.10
C LYS A 40 9.26 10.41 2.40
N ALA A 41 7.98 10.29 2.05
CA ALA A 41 7.27 11.29 1.25
C ALA A 41 5.95 11.70 1.93
N PRO A 42 5.99 12.51 3.01
CA PRO A 42 4.82 12.89 3.80
C PRO A 42 3.78 13.72 3.01
N ARG A 43 4.17 14.25 1.85
CA ARG A 43 3.27 15.00 0.95
C ARG A 43 2.64 14.13 -0.14
N LYS A 44 3.11 12.89 -0.34
CA LYS A 44 2.54 11.95 -1.30
C LYS A 44 1.44 11.16 -0.62
N GLN A 45 0.33 10.96 -1.34
CA GLN A 45 -0.81 10.20 -0.86
C GLN A 45 -1.13 9.07 -1.83
N THR A 46 -1.70 7.99 -1.31
CA THR A 46 -2.20 6.90 -2.16
C THR A 46 -3.34 7.42 -3.01
N SER A 47 -3.23 7.21 -4.33
CA SER A 47 -4.28 7.58 -5.29
C SER A 47 -5.53 6.74 -5.07
N ALA A 48 -6.68 7.21 -5.57
CA ALA A 48 -7.95 6.47 -5.44
C ALA A 48 -7.84 5.04 -6.00
N SER A 49 -7.24 4.87 -7.18
CA SER A 49 -7.05 3.55 -7.80
C SER A 49 -6.15 2.63 -6.97
N ALA A 50 -5.05 3.15 -6.42
CA ALA A 50 -4.16 2.37 -5.56
C ALA A 50 -4.82 2.01 -4.21
N ALA A 51 -5.67 2.90 -3.67
CA ALA A 51 -6.45 2.62 -2.47
C ALA A 51 -7.50 1.53 -2.70
N THR A 52 -8.14 1.53 -3.88
CA THR A 52 -9.06 0.45 -4.30
C THR A 52 -8.33 -0.88 -4.42
N ALA A 53 -7.17 -0.91 -5.08
CA ALA A 53 -6.34 -2.11 -5.19
C ALA A 53 -5.90 -2.62 -3.81
N ALA A 54 -5.44 -1.74 -2.93
CA ALA A 54 -5.09 -2.09 -1.56
C ALA A 54 -6.28 -2.68 -0.78
N SER A 55 -7.47 -2.08 -0.92
CA SER A 55 -8.70 -2.60 -0.31
C SER A 55 -9.09 -3.97 -0.85
N GLN A 56 -8.84 -4.25 -2.13
CA GLN A 56 -9.05 -5.58 -2.71
C GLN A 56 -8.05 -6.60 -2.16
N VAL A 57 -6.76 -6.24 -2.05
CA VAL A 57 -5.71 -7.12 -1.49
C VAL A 57 -6.03 -7.51 -0.06
N LEU A 58 -6.49 -6.57 0.77
CA LEU A 58 -6.88 -6.85 2.17
C LEU A 58 -8.08 -7.81 2.27
N ARG A 59 -8.99 -7.77 1.29
CA ARG A 59 -10.18 -8.62 1.24
C ARG A 59 -9.94 -9.97 0.55
N ASP A 60 -8.93 -10.07 -0.32
CA ASP A 60 -8.59 -11.32 -0.99
C ASP A 60 -7.92 -12.29 -0.01
N GLY A 61 -8.62 -13.39 0.29
CA GLY A 61 -8.16 -14.44 1.19
C GLY A 61 -6.87 -15.14 0.74
N ARG A 62 -6.53 -15.07 -0.56
CA ARG A 62 -5.36 -15.74 -1.15
C ARG A 62 -4.08 -14.91 -1.08
N THR A 63 -4.14 -13.64 -0.67
CA THR A 63 -2.97 -12.76 -0.66
C THR A 63 -2.07 -13.00 0.56
N SER A 64 -0.76 -12.87 0.34
CA SER A 64 0.25 -13.08 1.40
C SER A 64 0.19 -12.02 2.50
N ALA A 65 0.70 -12.36 3.69
CA ALA A 65 0.82 -11.42 4.80
C ALA A 65 1.68 -10.18 4.46
N ALA A 66 2.71 -10.35 3.62
CA ALA A 66 3.53 -9.24 3.14
C ALA A 66 2.72 -8.29 2.25
N SER A 67 1.92 -8.84 1.32
CA SER A 67 1.04 -8.05 0.45
C SER A 67 -0.02 -7.31 1.27
N LYS A 68 -0.62 -7.96 2.27
CA LYS A 68 -1.60 -7.34 3.18
C LYS A 68 -0.98 -6.23 4.03
N SER A 69 0.25 -6.41 4.52
CA SER A 69 0.97 -5.38 5.28
C SER A 69 1.24 -4.14 4.43
N ALA A 70 1.69 -4.34 3.18
CA ALA A 70 1.91 -3.25 2.24
C ALA A 70 0.60 -2.53 1.87
N ALA A 71 -0.46 -3.30 1.60
CA ALA A 71 -1.79 -2.77 1.29
C ALA A 71 -2.40 -1.98 2.45
N GLY A 72 -2.25 -2.47 3.69
CA GLY A 72 -2.69 -1.76 4.89
C GLY A 72 -2.03 -0.40 5.02
N SER A 73 -0.71 -0.31 4.79
CA SER A 73 -0.01 0.98 4.81
C SER A 73 -0.51 1.90 3.70
N ALA A 74 -0.58 1.40 2.46
CA ALA A 74 -1.09 2.20 1.34
C ALA A 74 -2.50 2.74 1.61
N LEU A 75 -3.40 1.93 2.17
CA LEU A 75 -4.77 2.37 2.49
C LEU A 75 -4.80 3.41 3.61
N ALA A 76 -3.99 3.23 4.66
CA ALA A 76 -3.88 4.18 5.78
C ALA A 76 -3.36 5.56 5.36
N GLN A 77 -2.68 5.62 4.21
CA GLN A 77 -2.10 6.82 3.63
C GLN A 77 -2.89 7.35 2.43
N ALA A 78 -4.02 6.72 2.10
CA ALA A 78 -4.94 7.25 1.11
C ALA A 78 -5.48 8.61 1.54
N LYS A 79 -5.77 9.44 0.53
CA LYS A 79 -6.46 10.70 0.75
C LYS A 79 -7.87 10.36 1.25
N GLY A 80 -8.10 10.55 2.55
CA GLY A 80 -9.42 10.33 3.13
C GLY A 80 -10.45 11.22 2.43
N LYS A 81 -11.69 10.72 2.31
CA LYS A 81 -12.86 11.60 2.17
C LYS A 81 -12.92 12.38 3.49
N GLY A 82 -12.30 13.56 3.51
CA GLY A 82 -12.42 14.47 4.63
C GLY A 82 -13.91 14.73 4.84
N LYS A 83 -14.36 14.56 6.08
CA LYS A 83 -15.52 15.29 6.57
C LYS A 83 -15.20 16.78 6.49
#